data_AF-A0A367JWG1-F1
#
_entry.id   AF-A0A367JWG1-F1
#
_cell.length_a   1.000
_cell.length_b   1.000
_cell.length_c   1.000
_cell.angle_alpha   90.00
_cell.angle_beta   90.00
_cell.angle_gamma   90.00
#
_symmetry.space_group_name_H-M   'P 1'
#
loop_
_entity.id
_entity.type
_entity.pdbx_description
1 polymer ?
#
loop_
_entity_poly.entity_id
_entity_poly.type
_entity_poly.pdbx_seq_one_letter_code
_entity_poly.pdbx_strand_id
1 'polypeptide(L)'
;MSKYGKRKRVDIEKQPTEIELKPTCTICLERFENRTFIRPCYHSFCFQCIRHWINIASSQCPVCRQVIDSLVYNVNDEENTFDEYHLKDKGNKKQHDPPLNRIKYNSPEKRIQIERQKVYRGLLKAASYPEPLPQHADFTVLTPDYIPRTRVFLQNEFKNMTGIDSLDEFLVNHLIKILSKPFHEKKTTMYDTDTIQQLSEWLDDDVSIATRLLNELIAYLKSGLSYRHFISAAMYE
;
A
#
# COMPACT_ATOMS: atom_id res chain seq x y z
N MET A 1 -5.88 -83.95 22.98
CA MET A 1 -5.21 -83.28 24.13
C MET A 1 -4.22 -82.28 23.51
N SER A 2 -4.10 -80.99 23.82
CA SER A 2 -4.55 -80.11 24.90
C SER A 2 -4.33 -78.64 24.46
N LYS A 3 -5.39 -77.81 24.56
CA LYS A 3 -5.49 -76.44 25.11
C LYS A 3 -4.52 -75.29 24.70
N TYR A 4 -5.16 -74.23 24.17
CA TYR A 4 -5.09 -72.78 24.51
C TYR A 4 -3.76 -72.02 24.72
N GLY A 5 -3.69 -70.84 24.09
CA GLY A 5 -2.85 -69.71 24.51
C GLY A 5 -2.94 -68.47 23.60
N LYS A 6 -4.00 -67.65 23.73
CA LYS A 6 -4.10 -66.32 23.08
C LYS A 6 -3.06 -65.37 23.69
N ARG A 7 -2.06 -64.92 22.94
CA ARG A 7 -1.15 -63.83 23.35
C ARG A 7 -1.80 -62.48 23.09
N LYS A 8 -1.92 -61.67 24.15
CA LYS A 8 -2.33 -60.25 24.14
C LYS A 8 -1.44 -59.46 23.17
N ARG A 9 -2.05 -58.62 22.32
CA ARG A 9 -1.34 -57.53 21.64
C ARG A 9 -0.93 -56.52 22.71
N VAL A 10 0.37 -56.22 22.77
CA VAL A 10 0.91 -55.07 23.50
C VAL A 10 0.83 -53.91 22.53
N ASP A 11 0.06 -52.88 22.88
CA ASP A 11 0.02 -51.62 22.14
C ASP A 11 1.37 -50.92 22.37
N ILE A 12 2.24 -50.98 21.36
CA ILE A 12 3.45 -50.18 21.30
C ILE A 12 2.98 -48.77 20.92
N GLU A 13 2.89 -47.88 21.91
CA GLU A 13 2.75 -46.45 21.70
C GLU A 13 3.87 -45.99 20.76
N LYS A 14 3.49 -45.65 19.52
CA LYS A 14 4.38 -44.98 18.58
C LYS A 14 4.52 -43.52 19.02
N GLN A 15 5.63 -43.19 19.67
CA GLN A 15 6.20 -41.85 19.51
C GLN A 15 6.94 -41.79 18.17
N PRO A 16 6.67 -40.75 17.39
CA PRO A 16 7.76 -40.02 16.76
C PRO A 16 7.64 -38.54 17.15
N THR A 17 8.56 -38.06 17.98
CA THR A 17 8.83 -36.62 18.06
C THR A 17 9.53 -36.22 16.77
N GLU A 18 8.75 -35.88 15.75
CA GLU A 18 9.22 -35.16 14.59
C GLU A 18 9.59 -33.75 15.06
N ILE A 19 10.85 -33.55 15.42
CA ILE A 19 11.38 -32.21 15.67
C ILE A 19 11.43 -31.53 14.29
N GLU A 20 10.37 -30.79 13.95
CA GLU A 20 10.41 -29.82 12.85
C GLU A 20 11.50 -28.79 13.17
N LEU A 21 12.73 -29.07 12.74
CA LEU A 21 13.82 -28.11 12.77
C LEU A 21 13.51 -27.04 11.72
N LYS A 22 12.73 -26.04 12.11
CA LYS A 22 12.47 -24.88 11.28
C LYS A 22 13.81 -24.24 10.94
N PRO A 23 14.13 -24.00 9.67
CA PRO A 23 15.37 -23.35 9.28
C PRO A 23 15.51 -21.99 9.99
N THR A 24 16.66 -21.78 10.64
CA THR A 24 17.03 -20.54 11.35
C THR A 24 18.14 -19.79 10.63
N CYS A 25 18.29 -18.50 10.92
CA CYS A 25 19.37 -17.67 10.37
C CYS A 25 20.68 -18.05 11.05
N THR A 26 21.72 -18.42 10.28
CA THR A 26 23.00 -18.86 10.87
C THR A 26 23.87 -17.70 11.39
N ILE A 27 23.46 -16.44 11.20
CA ILE A 27 24.15 -15.26 11.76
C ILE A 27 23.63 -14.96 13.18
N CYS A 28 22.30 -14.82 13.36
CA CYS A 28 21.71 -14.51 14.66
C CYS A 28 21.22 -15.75 15.43
N LEU A 29 21.17 -16.93 14.80
CA LEU A 29 20.64 -18.18 15.34
C LEU A 29 19.14 -18.17 15.68
N GLU A 30 18.42 -17.13 15.26
CA GLU A 30 16.98 -16.98 15.47
C GLU A 30 16.17 -17.36 14.22
N ARG A 31 14.83 -17.30 14.34
CA ARG A 31 13.93 -17.39 13.19
C ARG A 31 14.20 -16.25 12.22
N PHE A 32 13.89 -16.49 10.94
CA PHE A 32 14.11 -15.48 9.92
C PHE A 32 13.16 -14.29 10.08
N GLU A 33 13.74 -13.10 10.16
CA GLU A 33 13.06 -11.82 9.98
C GLU A 33 13.46 -11.27 8.59
N ASN A 34 12.46 -11.11 7.71
CA ASN A 34 12.65 -10.79 6.29
C ASN A 34 13.73 -11.66 5.63
N ARG A 35 13.40 -12.94 5.40
CA ARG A 35 14.35 -13.91 4.86
C ARG A 35 14.91 -13.41 3.52
N THR A 36 16.23 -13.31 3.47
CA THR A 36 17.00 -12.82 2.33
C THR A 36 17.91 -13.91 1.80
N PHE A 37 17.89 -14.12 0.48
CA PHE A 37 18.71 -15.09 -0.21
C PHE A 37 19.87 -14.40 -0.93
N ILE A 38 21.03 -15.04 -0.94
CA ILE A 38 22.24 -14.51 -1.56
C ILE A 38 22.47 -15.18 -2.91
N ARG A 39 22.61 -14.44 -4.01
CA ARG A 39 23.06 -15.02 -5.28
C ARG A 39 24.60 -15.01 -5.39
N PRO A 40 25.19 -16.05 -6.01
CA PRO A 40 24.55 -17.19 -6.68
C PRO A 40 24.34 -18.44 -5.79
N CYS A 41 24.79 -18.44 -4.54
CA CYS A 41 24.80 -19.64 -3.69
C CYS A 41 23.45 -19.99 -3.02
N TYR A 42 22.49 -19.07 -3.03
CA TYR A 42 21.16 -19.15 -2.43
C TYR A 42 21.09 -19.47 -0.93
N HIS A 43 22.18 -19.31 -0.17
CA HIS A 43 22.10 -19.34 1.29
C HIS A 43 21.26 -18.18 1.81
N SER A 44 20.48 -18.44 2.86
CA SER A 44 19.50 -17.51 3.40
C SER A 44 19.85 -16.99 4.80
N PHE A 45 19.59 -15.71 5.04
CA PHE A 45 19.83 -15.00 6.31
C PHE A 45 18.67 -14.03 6.60
N CYS A 46 18.60 -13.46 7.81
CA CYS A 46 17.75 -12.28 8.03
C CYS A 46 18.31 -11.10 7.23
N PHE A 47 17.43 -10.25 6.70
CA PHE A 47 17.84 -9.09 5.89
C PHE A 47 18.87 -8.22 6.61
N GLN A 48 18.60 -7.83 7.87
CA GLN A 48 19.51 -6.99 8.64
C GLN A 48 20.84 -7.68 8.93
N CYS A 49 20.82 -9.00 9.18
CA CYS A 49 22.03 -9.78 9.44
C CYS A 49 22.97 -9.76 8.24
N ILE A 50 22.45 -10.05 7.04
CA ILE A 50 23.30 -10.07 5.84
C ILE A 50 23.68 -8.66 5.40
N ARG A 51 22.80 -7.65 5.56
CA ARG A 51 23.13 -6.24 5.32
C ARG A 51 24.31 -5.80 6.19
N HIS A 52 24.29 -6.12 7.49
CA HIS A 52 25.40 -5.79 8.38
C HIS A 52 26.70 -6.49 7.96
N TRP A 53 26.60 -7.78 7.62
CA TRP A 53 27.75 -8.57 7.18
C TRP A 53 28.45 -7.99 5.95
N ILE A 54 27.69 -7.63 4.90
CA ILE A 54 28.28 -7.10 3.66
C ILE A 54 28.91 -5.71 3.83
N ASN A 55 28.48 -4.96 4.85
CA ASN A 55 29.00 -3.62 5.14
C ASN A 55 30.22 -3.64 6.05
N ILE A 56 30.31 -4.60 6.98
CA ILE A 56 31.32 -4.59 8.04
C ILE A 56 32.35 -5.70 7.86
N ALA A 57 31.93 -6.88 7.41
CA ALA A 57 32.79 -8.06 7.39
C ALA A 57 33.33 -8.36 5.98
N SER A 58 32.46 -8.72 5.04
CA SER A 58 32.90 -9.22 3.72
C SER A 58 31.75 -9.26 2.70
N SER A 59 32.08 -9.08 1.42
CA SER A 59 31.19 -9.33 0.27
C SER A 59 31.11 -10.81 -0.12
N GLN A 60 31.53 -11.72 0.76
CA GLN A 60 31.44 -13.17 0.60
C GLN A 60 30.35 -13.76 1.50
N CYS A 61 29.72 -14.83 1.04
CA CYS A 61 28.71 -15.57 1.79
C CYS A 61 29.30 -16.08 3.13
N PRO A 62 28.61 -15.87 4.28
CA PRO A 62 29.06 -16.36 5.58
C PRO A 62 29.23 -17.89 5.67
N VAL A 63 28.50 -18.64 4.83
CA VAL A 63 28.46 -20.10 4.87
C VAL A 63 29.49 -20.71 3.92
N CYS A 64 29.41 -20.39 2.62
CA CYS A 64 30.24 -21.02 1.59
C CYS A 64 31.40 -20.16 1.10
N ARG A 65 31.53 -18.92 1.59
CA ARG A 65 32.56 -17.93 1.18
C ARG A 65 32.54 -17.54 -0.30
N GLN A 66 31.51 -17.93 -1.04
CA GLN A 66 31.32 -17.50 -2.42
C GLN A 66 31.03 -15.99 -2.49
N VAL A 67 31.59 -15.31 -3.49
CA VAL A 67 31.36 -13.87 -3.70
C VAL A 67 29.88 -13.61 -3.97
N ILE A 68 29.33 -12.61 -3.29
CA ILE A 68 27.93 -12.22 -3.39
C ILE A 68 27.74 -11.28 -4.58
N ASP A 69 26.86 -11.66 -5.51
CA ASP A 69 26.48 -10.81 -6.63
C ASP A 69 25.27 -9.92 -6.29
N SER A 70 24.26 -10.51 -5.65
CA SER A 70 23.03 -9.80 -5.27
C SER A 70 22.36 -10.40 -4.03
N LEU A 71 21.52 -9.57 -3.40
CA LEU A 71 20.60 -9.95 -2.32
C LEU A 71 19.17 -9.98 -2.87
N VAL A 72 18.45 -11.08 -2.63
CA VAL A 72 17.03 -11.24 -2.95
C VAL A 72 16.22 -11.25 -1.66
N TYR A 73 15.33 -10.29 -1.46
CA TYR A 73 14.61 -10.03 -0.20
C TYR A 73 13.18 -9.54 -0.46
N ASN A 74 12.38 -9.33 0.59
CA ASN A 74 10.95 -9.01 0.46
C ASN A 74 10.19 -10.01 -0.43
N VAL A 75 10.50 -11.30 -0.27
CA VAL A 75 9.88 -12.37 -1.06
C VAL A 75 8.42 -12.53 -0.62
N ASN A 76 7.51 -12.39 -1.56
CA ASN A 76 6.08 -12.67 -1.38
C ASN A 76 5.70 -13.82 -2.32
N ASP A 77 5.38 -14.98 -1.74
CA ASP A 77 5.05 -16.20 -2.47
C ASP A 77 3.68 -16.12 -3.17
N GLU A 78 2.71 -15.41 -2.59
CA GLU A 78 1.35 -15.27 -3.14
C GLU A 78 1.35 -14.41 -4.42
N GLU A 79 2.08 -13.29 -4.37
CA GLU A 79 2.19 -12.35 -5.48
C GLU A 79 3.33 -12.72 -6.45
N ASN A 80 4.12 -13.75 -6.12
CA ASN A 80 5.33 -14.15 -6.86
C ASN A 80 6.27 -12.95 -7.13
N THR A 81 6.49 -12.12 -6.10
CA THR A 81 7.32 -10.91 -6.19
C THR A 81 8.50 -10.96 -5.21
N PHE A 82 9.57 -10.25 -5.56
CA PHE A 82 10.76 -10.07 -4.71
C PHE A 82 11.52 -8.80 -5.08
N ASP A 83 12.33 -8.29 -4.17
CA ASP A 83 13.33 -7.25 -4.42
C ASP A 83 14.71 -7.87 -4.64
N GLU A 84 15.50 -7.27 -5.54
CA GLU A 84 16.88 -7.69 -5.79
C GLU A 84 17.82 -6.48 -5.76
N TYR A 85 18.88 -6.57 -4.97
CA TYR A 85 19.91 -5.54 -4.83
C TYR A 85 21.27 -6.10 -5.26
N HIS A 86 21.86 -5.53 -6.31
CA HIS A 86 23.18 -5.92 -6.81
C HIS A 86 24.32 -5.17 -6.11
N LEU A 87 25.32 -5.90 -5.63
CA LEU A 87 26.52 -5.34 -5.04
C LEU A 87 27.44 -4.83 -6.18
N LYS A 88 27.51 -3.50 -6.35
CA LYS A 88 28.23 -2.87 -7.47
C LYS A 88 29.76 -2.88 -7.36
N ASP A 89 30.32 -3.20 -6.19
CA ASP A 89 31.76 -3.15 -5.94
C ASP A 89 32.24 -4.51 -5.39
N LYS A 90 32.83 -5.34 -6.25
CA LYS A 90 33.39 -6.67 -5.89
C LYS A 90 34.69 -6.60 -5.08
N GLY A 91 34.87 -5.59 -4.20
CA GLY A 91 36.08 -5.49 -3.38
C GLY A 91 36.45 -4.14 -2.77
N ASN A 92 35.72 -3.03 -3.04
CA ASN A 92 36.01 -1.73 -2.43
C ASN A 92 34.94 -1.36 -1.39
N LYS A 93 35.39 -0.83 -0.23
CA LYS A 93 34.59 -0.45 0.94
C LYS A 93 33.58 0.68 0.65
N LYS A 94 32.57 0.45 -0.18
CA LYS A 94 31.36 1.29 -0.21
C LYS A 94 30.33 0.67 0.72
N GLN A 95 29.67 1.51 1.52
CA GLN A 95 28.51 1.06 2.28
C GLN A 95 27.41 0.66 1.29
N HIS A 96 27.01 -0.60 1.33
CA HIS A 96 25.86 -1.12 0.63
C HIS A 96 24.63 -0.93 1.51
N ASP A 97 23.73 -0.05 1.10
CA ASP A 97 22.47 0.15 1.80
C ASP A 97 21.28 -0.28 0.93
N PRO A 98 20.94 -1.59 0.91
CA PRO A 98 19.74 -2.06 0.23
C PRO A 98 18.51 -1.46 0.94
N PRO A 99 17.58 -0.82 0.21
CA PRO A 99 16.40 -0.21 0.81
C PRO A 99 15.50 -1.30 1.41
N LEU A 100 15.11 -1.12 2.67
CA LEU A 100 14.28 -2.07 3.43
C LEU A 100 12.92 -2.36 2.77
N ASN A 101 12.35 -1.35 2.11
CA ASN A 101 11.12 -1.45 1.34
C ASN A 101 11.27 -0.61 0.08
N ARG A 102 11.46 -1.23 -1.07
CA ARG A 102 11.20 -0.55 -2.33
C ARG A 102 9.78 -0.91 -2.70
N ILE A 103 8.82 0.00 -2.48
CA ILE A 103 7.49 -0.19 -3.05
C ILE A 103 7.69 -0.18 -4.57
N LYS A 104 7.73 -1.36 -5.18
CA LYS A 104 7.78 -1.52 -6.62
C LYS A 104 6.40 -1.19 -7.15
N TYR A 105 6.25 0.04 -7.61
CA TYR A 105 5.06 0.45 -8.32
C TYR A 105 5.16 -0.09 -9.75
N ASN A 106 4.29 -1.04 -10.11
CA ASN A 106 4.28 -1.65 -11.44
C ASN A 106 3.93 -0.62 -12.54
N SER A 107 3.35 0.53 -12.18
CA SER A 107 3.12 1.68 -13.06
C SER A 107 3.03 3.01 -12.28
N PRO A 108 3.20 4.17 -12.94
CA PRO A 108 2.93 5.48 -12.35
C PRO A 108 1.50 5.61 -11.78
N GLU A 109 0.51 5.00 -12.44
CA GLU A 109 -0.88 4.98 -11.98
C GLU A 109 -1.02 4.22 -10.67
N LYS A 110 -0.33 3.08 -10.51
CA LYS A 110 -0.35 2.30 -9.28
C LYS A 110 0.26 3.08 -8.11
N ARG A 111 1.29 3.90 -8.39
CA ARG A 111 1.87 4.80 -7.40
C ARG A 111 0.88 5.86 -6.95
N ILE A 112 0.24 6.56 -7.89
CA ILE A 112 -0.77 7.57 -7.58
C ILE A 112 -1.88 6.94 -6.75
N GLN A 113 -2.43 5.80 -7.19
CA GLN A 113 -3.46 5.07 -6.48
C GLN A 113 -3.10 4.81 -5.01
N ILE A 114 -1.91 4.25 -4.74
CA ILE A 114 -1.48 3.94 -3.37
C ILE A 114 -1.35 5.19 -2.51
N GLU A 115 -0.77 6.27 -3.03
CA GLU A 115 -0.66 7.53 -2.29
C GLU A 115 -2.05 8.12 -1.99
N ARG A 116 -2.96 8.09 -2.97
CA ARG A 116 -4.34 8.55 -2.79
C ARG A 116 -5.10 7.72 -1.75
N GLN A 117 -4.92 6.40 -1.72
CA GLN A 117 -5.51 5.54 -0.68
C GLN A 117 -5.04 5.92 0.73
N LYS A 118 -3.76 6.30 0.90
CA LYS A 118 -3.26 6.77 2.19
C LYS A 118 -3.96 8.04 2.65
N VAL A 119 -4.26 8.98 1.75
CA VAL A 119 -5.00 10.21 2.06
C VAL A 119 -6.38 9.87 2.61
N TYR A 120 -7.15 9.02 1.92
CA TYR A 120 -8.50 8.68 2.37
C TYR A 120 -8.54 7.77 3.59
N ARG A 121 -7.54 6.89 3.77
CA ARG A 121 -7.34 6.15 5.03
C ARG A 121 -6.86 7.01 6.20
N GLY A 122 -6.55 8.29 5.95
CA GLY A 122 -6.11 9.24 6.98
C GLY A 122 -4.67 9.04 7.43
N LEU A 123 -3.89 8.27 6.67
CA LEU A 123 -2.45 8.08 6.88
C LEU A 123 -1.62 9.26 6.35
N LEU A 124 -2.20 10.06 5.44
CA LEU A 124 -1.66 11.32 4.95
C LEU A 124 -2.70 12.42 5.08
N LYS A 125 -2.28 13.59 5.55
CA LYS A 125 -3.15 14.77 5.71
C LYS A 125 -2.75 15.84 4.72
N ALA A 126 -3.72 16.58 4.20
CA ALA A 126 -3.44 17.69 3.31
C ALA A 126 -2.72 18.81 4.08
N ALA A 127 -1.49 19.12 3.67
CA ALA A 127 -0.73 20.26 4.17
C ALA A 127 -1.14 21.54 3.45
N SER A 128 -1.32 21.47 2.12
CA SER A 128 -1.81 22.58 1.30
C SER A 128 -2.44 22.10 -0.01
N TYR A 129 -3.35 22.92 -0.54
CA TYR A 129 -3.92 22.76 -1.87
C TYR A 129 -3.44 23.88 -2.81
N PRO A 130 -3.53 23.69 -4.13
CA PRO A 130 -3.26 24.75 -5.10
C PRO A 130 -4.12 25.98 -4.85
N GLU A 131 -3.56 27.18 -5.10
CA GLU A 131 -4.29 28.42 -4.91
C GLU A 131 -5.54 28.51 -5.81
N PRO A 132 -6.65 29.07 -5.29
CA PRO A 132 -7.87 29.24 -6.06
C PRO A 132 -7.65 30.25 -7.20
N LEU A 133 -8.21 29.98 -8.38
CA LEU A 133 -8.29 31.01 -9.43
C LEU A 133 -9.21 32.14 -8.97
N PRO A 134 -8.90 33.42 -9.27
CA PRO A 134 -9.73 34.56 -8.86
C PRO A 134 -11.20 34.41 -9.23
N GLN A 135 -11.48 33.90 -10.44
CA GLN A 135 -12.84 33.66 -10.94
C GLN A 135 -13.62 32.55 -10.20
N HIS A 136 -12.95 31.71 -9.42
CA HIS A 136 -13.55 30.59 -8.68
C HIS A 136 -13.33 30.71 -7.17
N ALA A 137 -12.70 31.78 -6.68
CA ALA A 137 -12.35 31.94 -5.27
C ALA A 137 -13.58 31.85 -4.35
N ASP A 138 -14.70 32.39 -4.81
CA ASP A 138 -15.99 32.44 -4.09
C ASP A 138 -16.86 31.20 -4.31
N PHE A 139 -16.34 30.14 -4.95
CA PHE A 139 -17.09 28.89 -5.09
C PHE A 139 -17.37 28.29 -3.71
N THR A 140 -18.65 28.15 -3.35
CA THR A 140 -19.07 27.52 -2.10
C THR A 140 -20.12 26.44 -2.28
N VAL A 141 -20.77 26.39 -3.45
CA VAL A 141 -21.88 25.48 -3.79
C VAL A 141 -21.70 24.97 -5.21
N LEU A 142 -22.00 23.70 -5.45
CA LEU A 142 -21.91 23.08 -6.77
C LEU A 142 -23.00 23.60 -7.71
N THR A 143 -22.66 24.54 -8.58
CA THR A 143 -23.53 24.96 -9.69
C THR A 143 -23.42 24.02 -10.89
N PRO A 144 -24.43 23.98 -11.78
CA PRO A 144 -24.45 23.09 -12.94
C PRO A 144 -23.20 23.15 -13.84
N ASP A 145 -22.57 24.32 -13.97
CA ASP A 145 -21.39 24.52 -14.82
C ASP A 145 -20.15 23.71 -14.37
N TYR A 146 -20.09 23.34 -13.09
CA TYR A 146 -18.98 22.55 -12.55
C TYR A 146 -19.24 21.04 -12.58
N ILE A 147 -20.47 20.60 -12.89
CA ILE A 147 -20.83 19.17 -12.93
C ILE A 147 -19.88 18.33 -13.80
N PRO A 148 -19.48 18.76 -15.02
CA PRO A 148 -18.54 18.00 -15.84
C PRO A 148 -17.19 17.78 -15.16
N ARG A 149 -16.68 18.79 -14.44
CA ARG A 149 -15.42 18.69 -13.70
C ARG A 149 -15.56 17.82 -12.45
N THR A 150 -16.66 17.96 -11.73
CA THR A 150 -16.97 17.11 -10.57
C THR A 150 -17.04 15.63 -10.96
N ARG A 151 -17.64 15.33 -12.12
CA ARG A 151 -17.66 13.96 -12.68
C ARG A 151 -16.25 13.39 -12.87
N VAL A 152 -15.36 14.15 -13.51
CA VAL A 152 -13.96 13.74 -13.72
C VAL A 152 -13.26 13.48 -12.38
N PHE A 153 -13.45 14.36 -11.41
CA PHE A 153 -12.86 14.20 -10.07
C PHE A 153 -13.36 12.92 -9.40
N LEU A 154 -14.68 12.72 -9.30
CA LEU A 154 -15.27 11.56 -8.65
C LEU A 154 -14.84 10.23 -9.30
N GLN A 155 -14.84 10.16 -10.64
CA GLN A 155 -14.41 8.96 -11.35
C GLN A 155 -12.97 8.58 -11.02
N ASN A 156 -12.05 9.55 -10.94
CA ASN A 156 -10.66 9.27 -10.61
C ASN A 156 -10.48 8.96 -9.12
N GLU A 157 -11.12 9.68 -8.22
CA GLU A 157 -10.97 9.45 -6.78
C GLU A 157 -11.53 8.10 -6.34
N PHE A 158 -12.71 7.71 -6.80
CA PHE A 158 -13.27 6.41 -6.47
C PHE A 158 -12.45 5.26 -7.06
N LYS A 159 -11.93 5.42 -8.28
CA LYS A 159 -10.96 4.48 -8.86
C LYS A 159 -9.73 4.35 -7.97
N ASN A 160 -9.21 5.47 -7.46
CA ASN A 160 -8.05 5.46 -6.58
C ASN A 160 -8.35 4.82 -5.22
N MET A 161 -9.51 5.11 -4.62
CA MET A 161 -9.95 4.56 -3.33
C MET A 161 -10.15 3.04 -3.39
N THR A 162 -10.97 2.58 -4.33
CA THR A 162 -11.45 1.18 -4.40
C THR A 162 -10.50 0.28 -5.18
N GLY A 163 -9.77 0.85 -6.14
CA GLY A 163 -8.98 0.13 -7.12
C GLY A 163 -9.74 -0.61 -8.19
N ILE A 164 -11.04 -0.34 -8.31
CA ILE A 164 -11.86 -0.80 -9.42
C ILE A 164 -11.69 0.21 -10.57
N ASP A 165 -11.41 -0.28 -11.78
CA ASP A 165 -11.02 0.55 -12.92
C ASP A 165 -12.11 1.49 -13.46
N SER A 166 -13.36 1.33 -13.01
CA SER A 166 -14.49 2.18 -13.41
C SER A 166 -15.52 2.28 -12.28
N LEU A 167 -15.89 3.52 -11.91
CA LEU A 167 -17.09 3.76 -11.13
C LEU A 167 -18.32 3.68 -12.05
N ASP A 168 -19.37 2.98 -11.61
CA ASP A 168 -20.63 2.94 -12.34
C ASP A 168 -21.18 4.37 -12.52
N GLU A 169 -21.61 4.68 -13.74
CA GLU A 169 -22.23 5.95 -14.11
C GLU A 169 -23.45 6.27 -13.23
N PHE A 170 -24.19 5.25 -12.79
CA PHE A 170 -25.26 5.39 -11.81
C PHE A 170 -24.76 6.02 -10.50
N LEU A 171 -23.66 5.50 -9.96
CA LEU A 171 -23.09 5.97 -8.70
C LEU A 171 -22.57 7.40 -8.84
N VAL A 172 -21.88 7.71 -9.95
CA VAL A 172 -21.44 9.10 -10.21
C VAL A 172 -22.64 10.06 -10.25
N ASN A 173 -23.72 9.68 -10.95
CA ASN A 173 -24.92 10.51 -11.04
C ASN A 173 -25.60 10.68 -9.68
N HIS A 174 -25.62 9.64 -8.85
CA HIS A 174 -26.14 9.71 -7.50
C HIS A 174 -25.33 10.67 -6.62
N LEU A 175 -24.00 10.57 -6.64
CA LEU A 175 -23.11 11.46 -5.89
C LEU A 175 -23.24 12.92 -6.34
N ILE A 176 -23.34 13.17 -7.66
CA ILE A 176 -23.61 14.52 -8.18
C ILE A 176 -24.94 15.06 -7.65
N LYS A 177 -25.97 14.23 -7.57
CA LYS A 177 -27.28 14.62 -7.02
C LYS A 177 -27.17 15.02 -5.55
N ILE A 178 -26.43 14.25 -4.74
CA ILE A 178 -26.15 14.58 -3.34
C ILE A 178 -25.42 15.92 -3.26
N LEU A 179 -24.32 16.09 -4.00
CA LEU A 179 -23.50 17.30 -4.01
C LEU A 179 -24.24 18.55 -4.55
N SER A 180 -25.27 18.36 -5.39
CA SER A 180 -26.10 19.44 -5.94
C SER A 180 -27.29 19.80 -5.03
N LYS A 181 -27.57 19.01 -3.97
CA LYS A 181 -28.66 19.28 -3.03
C LYS A 181 -28.57 20.69 -2.41
N PRO A 182 -27.40 21.18 -1.96
CA PRO A 182 -27.28 22.52 -1.40
C PRO A 182 -27.64 23.63 -2.39
N PHE A 183 -27.37 23.43 -3.68
CA PHE A 183 -27.74 24.36 -4.74
C PHE A 183 -29.27 24.45 -4.89
N HIS A 184 -29.95 23.31 -4.95
CA HIS A 184 -31.41 23.26 -5.08
C HIS A 184 -32.13 23.82 -3.85
N GLU A 185 -31.54 23.64 -2.66
CA GLU A 185 -32.06 24.15 -1.39
C GLU A 185 -31.65 25.60 -1.09
N LYS A 186 -30.92 26.26 -2.01
CA LYS A 186 -30.42 27.64 -1.86
C LYS A 186 -29.57 27.84 -0.60
N LYS A 187 -28.83 26.80 -0.20
CA LYS A 187 -27.82 26.89 0.87
C LYS A 187 -26.61 27.69 0.38
N THR A 188 -25.79 28.17 1.31
CA THR A 188 -24.60 28.97 1.03
C THR A 188 -23.31 28.15 0.96
N THR A 189 -23.37 26.86 1.29
CA THR A 189 -22.20 25.99 1.42
C THR A 189 -22.53 24.53 1.12
N MET A 190 -21.57 23.78 0.57
CA MET A 190 -21.63 22.32 0.44
C MET A 190 -21.31 21.58 1.75
N TYR A 191 -20.81 22.28 2.76
CA TYR A 191 -20.44 21.71 4.07
C TYR A 191 -21.63 21.51 5.00
N ASP A 192 -22.84 21.31 4.48
CA ASP A 192 -23.97 21.04 5.32
C ASP A 192 -23.97 19.58 5.81
N THR A 193 -24.38 19.39 7.07
CA THR A 193 -24.32 18.09 7.76
C THR A 193 -25.04 16.98 7.00
N ASP A 194 -26.18 17.31 6.38
CA ASP A 194 -27.00 16.35 5.66
C ASP A 194 -26.34 15.88 4.35
N THR A 195 -25.71 16.78 3.59
CA THR A 195 -24.90 16.41 2.41
C THR A 195 -23.71 15.53 2.81
N ILE A 196 -22.99 15.89 3.88
CA ILE A 196 -21.84 15.10 4.34
C ILE A 196 -22.30 13.70 4.82
N GLN A 197 -23.41 13.62 5.54
CA GLN A 197 -23.96 12.35 6.01
C GLN A 197 -24.36 11.46 4.83
N GLN A 198 -25.10 11.98 3.85
CA GLN A 198 -25.48 11.21 2.65
C GLN A 198 -24.25 10.78 1.84
N LEU A 199 -23.19 11.59 1.77
CA LEU A 199 -21.94 11.17 1.13
C LEU A 199 -21.25 10.04 1.90
N SER A 200 -21.28 10.06 3.24
CA SER A 200 -20.63 9.06 4.07
C SER A 200 -21.24 7.66 3.92
N GLU A 201 -22.55 7.56 3.64
CA GLU A 201 -23.24 6.29 3.36
C GLU A 201 -22.63 5.52 2.17
N TRP A 202 -21.92 6.23 1.27
CA TRP A 202 -21.24 5.65 0.11
C TRP A 202 -19.72 5.48 0.32
N LEU A 203 -19.23 5.80 1.51
CA LEU A 203 -17.83 5.83 1.88
C LEU A 203 -17.63 5.09 3.22
N ASP A 204 -18.19 3.88 3.30
CA ASP A 204 -18.14 2.99 4.47
C ASP A 204 -18.66 3.62 5.77
N ASP A 205 -19.67 4.47 5.67
CA ASP A 205 -20.26 5.24 6.78
C ASP A 205 -19.25 6.15 7.52
N ASP A 206 -18.14 6.51 6.85
CA ASP A 206 -17.09 7.36 7.44
C ASP A 206 -17.22 8.82 7.00
N VAL A 207 -17.75 9.64 7.91
CA VAL A 207 -17.88 11.10 7.78
C VAL A 207 -16.53 11.78 7.53
N SER A 208 -15.43 11.23 8.03
CA SER A 208 -14.08 11.77 7.83
C SER A 208 -13.63 11.62 6.38
N ILE A 209 -13.94 10.48 5.75
CA ILE A 209 -13.64 10.24 4.33
C ILE A 209 -14.49 11.16 3.46
N ALA A 210 -15.78 11.27 3.75
CA ALA A 210 -16.69 12.19 3.06
C ALA A 210 -16.21 13.65 3.15
N THR A 211 -15.78 14.08 4.35
CA THR A 211 -15.26 15.44 4.56
C THR A 211 -13.96 15.69 3.79
N ARG A 212 -13.03 14.73 3.77
CA ARG A 212 -11.79 14.82 2.97
C ARG A 212 -12.11 14.92 1.49
N LEU A 213 -13.00 14.07 0.98
CA LEU A 213 -13.43 14.09 -0.42
C LEU A 213 -14.03 15.44 -0.79
N LEU A 214 -14.89 15.99 0.06
CA LEU A 214 -15.51 17.29 -0.17
C LEU A 214 -14.50 18.44 -0.17
N ASN A 215 -13.55 18.43 0.78
CA ASN A 215 -12.45 19.42 0.82
C ASN A 215 -11.63 19.40 -0.46
N GLU A 216 -11.23 18.21 -0.90
CA GLU A 216 -10.46 18.04 -2.12
C GLU A 216 -11.24 18.43 -3.37
N LEU A 217 -12.53 18.09 -3.44
CA LEU A 217 -13.39 18.50 -4.55
C LEU A 217 -13.48 20.03 -4.66
N ILE A 218 -13.73 20.71 -3.54
CA ILE A 218 -13.83 22.18 -3.52
C ILE A 218 -12.50 22.80 -3.93
N ALA A 219 -11.38 22.33 -3.38
CA ALA A 219 -10.05 22.81 -3.75
C ALA A 219 -9.76 22.56 -5.25
N TYR A 220 -10.12 21.38 -5.77
CA TYR A 220 -9.96 21.03 -7.16
C TYR A 220 -10.76 21.97 -8.09
N LEU A 221 -12.03 22.22 -7.78
CA LEU A 221 -12.87 23.12 -8.57
C LEU A 221 -12.36 24.56 -8.51
N LYS A 222 -11.97 25.04 -7.32
CA LYS A 222 -11.39 26.38 -7.14
C LYS A 222 -10.08 26.56 -7.89
N SER A 223 -9.22 25.54 -7.94
CA SER A 223 -7.91 25.63 -8.59
C SER A 223 -7.99 25.81 -10.12
N GLY A 224 -9.11 25.43 -10.74
CA GLY A 224 -9.23 25.44 -12.20
C GLY A 224 -8.33 24.45 -12.95
N LEU A 225 -7.45 23.70 -12.26
CA LEU A 225 -6.49 22.78 -12.86
C LEU A 225 -7.16 21.51 -13.43
N SER A 226 -6.49 20.82 -14.36
CA SER A 226 -6.89 19.45 -14.69
C SER A 226 -6.66 18.52 -13.49
N TYR A 227 -7.38 17.39 -13.41
CA TYR A 227 -7.25 16.44 -12.30
C TYR A 227 -5.80 16.03 -12.00
N ARG A 228 -5.03 15.64 -13.04
CA ARG A 228 -3.63 15.24 -12.87
C ARG A 228 -2.75 16.35 -12.29
N HIS A 229 -2.92 17.58 -12.76
CA HIS A 229 -2.17 18.73 -12.27
C HIS A 229 -2.54 19.11 -10.84
N PHE A 230 -3.82 18.99 -10.47
CA PHE A 230 -4.28 19.21 -9.09
C PHE A 230 -3.60 18.25 -8.11
N ILE A 231 -3.63 16.94 -8.41
CA ILE A 231 -3.01 15.92 -7.55
C ILE A 231 -1.50 16.11 -7.43
N SER A 232 -0.82 16.52 -8.52
CA SER A 232 0.63 16.76 -8.46
C SER A 232 1.01 18.03 -7.68
N ALA A 233 0.10 19.00 -7.57
CA ALA A 233 0.36 20.28 -6.93
C ALA A 233 -0.12 20.32 -5.47
N ALA A 234 -1.04 19.43 -5.07
CA ALA A 234 -1.45 19.27 -3.69
C ALA A 234 -0.35 18.61 -2.85
N MET A 235 -0.15 19.09 -1.62
CA MET A 235 0.89 18.62 -0.71
C MET A 235 0.26 17.90 0.48
N TYR A 236 0.84 16.76 0.85
CA TYR A 236 0.36 15.91 1.95
C TYR A 236 1.52 15.54 2.89
N GLU A 237 1.24 15.47 4.19
CA GLU A 237 2.18 15.13 5.27
C GLU A 237 1.63 14.08 6.24
#